data_AF-A0A3F2Y0J4-F1
#
_entry.id   AF-A0A3F2Y0J4-F1
#
_cell.length_a   1.000
_cell.length_b   1.000
_cell.length_c   1.000
_cell.angle_alpha   90.00
_cell.angle_beta   90.00
_cell.angle_gamma   90.00
#
_symmetry.space_group_name_H-M   'P 1'
#
loop_
_entity.id
_entity.type
_entity.pdbx_description
1 polymer ?
#
loop_
_entity_poly.entity_id
_entity_poly.type
_entity_poly.pdbx_seq_one_letter_code
_entity_poly.pdbx_strand_id
1 'polypeptide(L)'
;MNSSQPKQYGVTPPVSIASPSAEEVKMNDAMIEELRNQNSFETEDGVQKRRKVLATLQTIVQEFVYTVSRKKNMSEGMSKDAGGKLFTFGSYRLGVYGPGSDIDTLVVVPKHVTKEDFFTVFDQLLRKRKELQKIEPIPGAYVPIIKTVFDGIDIDIICARLDIPQVPLDLQLNSNDLLRNIDDQDLRALNGTRVTDLILKLVPQKTVFRHALRTIKLWAKKRAIYANMFGFPGGVAWAMLVARICQLYPNAVGAVIVEKFFYIYLQWKWPQPVMLTQIEDGPLPVRVWNPRLYGGDRAHIMPVITPAYPSMCATHNICHSTQSIILAEMRRASGIIKQIKEGKKNWSAMFQKHDFFYKYKFYLTVIAATRESYEDHLGWSGLVKSKLRLLVQKLENIPEIALAHPYVNPFMNSYISESESELFKMKDLYGTIAGEKFAKEHLEEVKIDDETNFKKVEEEVKNSGKHIIHLMKLYIGLSLDIKGREKKIDIQVPCTEFDKFCQSWPDFDEKKFSLSIRYTKIWNLPDDVYDDGEKRPVRHKRKRESLKSESANKRQRTITTSVPAGAATEAEA
;
A
#
# COMPACT_ATOMS: atom_id res chain seq x y z
N MET A 1 50.09 0.46 16.94
CA MET A 1 48.77 -0.19 16.90
C MET A 1 47.79 0.78 16.27
N ASN A 2 47.49 0.64 14.97
CA ASN A 2 46.47 1.45 14.31
C ASN A 2 45.10 0.97 14.78
N SER A 3 44.52 1.65 15.77
CA SER A 3 43.11 1.47 16.12
C SER A 3 42.27 1.95 14.93
N SER A 4 41.86 1.02 14.06
CA SER A 4 40.93 1.30 12.97
C SER A 4 39.66 1.91 13.56
N GLN A 5 39.39 3.19 13.28
CA GLN A 5 38.14 3.82 13.67
C GLN A 5 36.97 2.97 13.13
N PRO A 6 35.94 2.68 13.95
CA PRO A 6 34.80 1.90 13.50
C PRO A 6 34.14 2.60 12.32
N LYS A 7 33.93 1.85 11.23
CA LYS A 7 33.30 2.35 10.00
C LYS A 7 31.93 2.97 10.31
N GLN A 8 31.76 4.26 10.03
CA GLN A 8 30.47 4.94 10.11
C GLN A 8 29.63 4.61 8.86
N TYR A 9 28.42 4.08 9.06
CA TYR A 9 27.54 3.68 7.95
C TYR A 9 26.47 4.73 7.60
N GLY A 10 26.07 5.59 8.55
CA GLY A 10 24.98 6.54 8.37
C GLY A 10 25.38 7.99 8.66
N VAL A 11 24.41 8.89 8.63
CA VAL A 11 24.62 10.34 8.84
C VAL A 11 24.98 10.74 10.28
N THR A 12 24.95 9.79 11.23
CA THR A 12 25.36 9.99 12.62
C THR A 12 26.21 8.81 13.11
N PRO A 13 27.00 8.98 14.19
CA PRO A 13 27.61 7.87 14.91
C PRO A 13 26.57 6.84 15.40
N PRO A 14 26.98 5.57 15.66
CA PRO A 14 26.11 4.56 16.25
C PRO A 14 25.69 4.94 17.67
N VAL A 15 24.49 4.53 18.08
CA VAL A 15 24.00 4.69 19.46
C VAL A 15 24.65 3.67 20.39
N SER A 16 24.86 2.44 19.92
CA SER A 16 25.56 1.40 20.66
C SER A 16 26.29 0.46 19.71
N ILE A 17 27.49 0.04 20.11
CA ILE A 17 28.30 -0.98 19.43
C ILE A 17 28.36 -2.29 20.23
N ALA A 18 27.52 -2.45 21.25
CA ALA A 18 27.48 -3.65 22.08
C ALA A 18 27.15 -4.89 21.24
N SER A 19 27.82 -6.00 21.55
CA SER A 19 27.46 -7.32 21.03
C SER A 19 26.20 -7.85 21.70
N PRO A 20 25.42 -8.72 21.03
CA PRO A 20 24.19 -9.25 21.60
C PRO A 20 24.47 -10.12 22.83
N SER A 21 23.58 -10.07 23.82
CA SER A 21 23.58 -11.01 24.94
C SER A 21 23.03 -12.39 24.52
N ALA A 22 23.26 -13.42 25.35
CA ALA A 22 22.71 -14.75 25.11
C ALA A 22 21.16 -14.76 25.06
N GLU A 23 20.51 -13.92 25.86
CA GLU A 23 19.05 -13.78 25.86
C GLU A 23 18.54 -13.14 24.56
N GLU A 24 19.26 -12.13 24.06
CA GLU A 24 18.93 -11.48 22.79
C GLU A 24 19.11 -12.42 21.60
N VAL A 25 20.14 -13.28 21.62
CA VAL A 25 20.33 -14.34 20.62
C VAL A 25 19.16 -15.32 20.66
N LYS A 26 18.78 -15.81 21.84
CA LYS A 26 17.62 -16.71 22.00
C LYS A 26 16.32 -16.08 21.49
N MET A 27 16.09 -14.80 21.80
CA MET A 27 14.94 -14.04 21.32
C MET A 27 14.95 -13.89 19.78
N ASN A 28 16.12 -13.71 19.20
CA ASN A 28 16.32 -13.64 17.75
C ASN A 28 16.04 -14.98 17.07
N ASP A 29 16.47 -16.10 17.64
CA ASP A 29 16.23 -17.42 17.07
C ASP A 29 14.74 -17.76 17.06
N ALA A 30 14.03 -17.46 18.15
CA ALA A 30 12.57 -17.59 18.23
C ALA A 30 11.85 -16.68 17.21
N MET A 31 12.39 -15.50 16.91
CA MET A 31 11.85 -14.60 15.88
C MET A 31 11.98 -15.23 14.49
N ILE A 32 13.14 -15.80 14.18
CA ILE A 32 13.42 -16.43 12.89
C ILE A 32 12.55 -17.70 12.72
N GLU A 33 12.40 -18.50 13.77
CA GLU A 33 11.50 -19.65 13.77
C GLU A 33 10.05 -19.25 13.47
N GLU A 34 9.54 -18.21 14.14
CA GLU A 34 8.19 -17.72 13.86
C GLU A 34 8.05 -17.19 12.43
N LEU A 35 9.08 -16.52 11.87
CA LEU A 35 9.07 -16.12 10.46
C LEU A 35 9.00 -17.33 9.51
N ARG A 36 9.59 -18.47 9.86
CA ARG A 36 9.43 -19.72 9.09
C ARG A 36 8.00 -20.25 9.20
N ASN A 37 7.43 -20.27 10.41
CA ASN A 37 6.05 -20.70 10.63
C ASN A 37 5.02 -19.85 9.87
N GLN A 38 5.34 -18.57 9.64
CA GLN A 38 4.52 -17.64 8.85
C GLN A 38 4.82 -17.70 7.34
N ASN A 39 5.55 -18.72 6.86
CA ASN A 39 5.95 -18.91 5.47
C ASN A 39 6.65 -17.67 4.86
N SER A 40 7.47 -16.98 5.64
CA SER A 40 8.16 -15.78 5.16
C SER A 40 9.29 -16.12 4.19
N PHE A 41 9.96 -17.27 4.36
CA PHE A 41 11.11 -17.68 3.56
C PHE A 41 10.68 -18.50 2.34
N GLU A 42 11.34 -18.25 1.22
CA GLU A 42 11.17 -19.04 0.00
C GLU A 42 11.81 -20.44 0.17
N THR A 43 11.26 -21.43 -0.52
CA THR A 43 11.83 -22.79 -0.60
C THR A 43 13.06 -22.82 -1.51
N GLU A 44 13.98 -23.77 -1.33
CA GLU A 44 15.16 -23.85 -2.21
C GLU A 44 14.75 -24.06 -3.68
N ASP A 45 13.73 -24.88 -3.94
CA ASP A 45 13.18 -25.08 -5.29
C ASP A 45 12.63 -23.76 -5.87
N GLY A 46 11.90 -22.98 -5.07
CA GLY A 46 11.43 -21.64 -5.46
C GLY A 46 12.58 -20.69 -5.79
N VAL A 47 13.67 -20.72 -5.01
CA VAL A 47 14.88 -19.93 -5.27
C VAL A 47 15.52 -20.32 -6.60
N GLN A 48 15.70 -21.62 -6.85
CA GLN A 48 16.29 -22.12 -8.10
C GLN A 48 15.41 -21.81 -9.31
N LYS A 49 14.09 -21.95 -9.18
CA LYS A 49 13.13 -21.58 -10.23
C LYS A 49 13.24 -20.10 -10.60
N ARG A 50 13.25 -19.20 -9.61
CA ARG A 50 13.44 -17.75 -9.82
C ARG A 50 14.77 -17.43 -10.50
N ARG A 51 15.86 -18.11 -10.14
CA ARG A 51 17.18 -17.96 -10.79
C ARG A 51 17.14 -18.39 -12.26
N LYS A 52 16.52 -19.53 -12.56
CA LYS A 52 16.37 -20.02 -13.93
C LYS A 52 15.57 -19.04 -14.79
N VAL A 53 14.45 -18.54 -14.27
CA VAL A 53 13.62 -17.54 -14.96
C VAL A 53 14.40 -16.26 -15.25
N LEU A 54 15.16 -15.73 -14.28
CA LEU A 54 15.99 -14.55 -14.49
C LEU A 54 17.10 -14.77 -15.54
N ALA A 55 17.71 -15.96 -15.56
CA ALA A 55 18.70 -16.31 -16.59
C ALA A 55 18.06 -16.34 -17.99
N THR A 56 16.88 -16.93 -18.12
CA THR A 56 16.12 -16.93 -19.39
C THR A 56 15.75 -15.51 -19.82
N LEU A 57 15.24 -14.68 -18.91
CA LEU A 57 14.93 -13.28 -19.21
C LEU A 57 16.16 -12.49 -19.64
N GLN A 58 17.33 -12.71 -19.01
CA GLN A 58 18.58 -12.07 -19.42
C GLN A 58 18.96 -12.43 -20.87
N THR A 59 18.77 -13.69 -21.29
CA THR A 59 18.97 -14.09 -22.70
C THR A 59 18.00 -13.37 -23.63
N ILE A 60 16.71 -13.27 -23.25
CA ILE A 60 15.69 -12.55 -24.03
C ILE A 60 16.04 -11.06 -24.16
N VAL A 61 16.58 -10.43 -23.10
CA VAL A 61 17.05 -9.04 -23.14
C VAL A 61 18.17 -8.84 -24.16
N GLN A 62 19.14 -9.75 -24.22
CA GLN A 62 20.23 -9.65 -25.20
C GLN A 62 19.73 -9.88 -26.64
N GLU A 63 18.82 -10.85 -26.83
CA GLU A 63 18.17 -11.08 -28.13
C GLU A 63 17.34 -9.86 -28.57
N PHE A 64 16.65 -9.21 -27.64
CA PHE A 64 15.91 -7.98 -27.87
C PHE A 64 16.81 -6.86 -28.38
N VAL A 65 17.87 -6.52 -27.65
CA VAL A 65 18.80 -5.46 -28.04
C VAL A 65 19.49 -5.80 -29.37
N TYR A 66 19.89 -7.05 -29.56
CA TYR A 66 20.46 -7.53 -30.82
C TYR A 66 19.48 -7.35 -32.00
N THR A 67 18.23 -7.77 -31.85
CA THR A 67 17.19 -7.69 -32.88
C THR A 67 16.92 -6.24 -33.28
N VAL A 68 16.81 -5.33 -32.31
CA VAL A 68 16.62 -3.90 -32.56
C VAL A 68 17.85 -3.30 -33.27
N SER A 69 19.06 -3.67 -32.83
CA SER A 69 20.32 -3.21 -33.44
C SER A 69 20.41 -3.62 -34.92
N ARG A 70 20.03 -4.86 -35.25
CA ARG A 70 19.97 -5.35 -36.64
C ARG A 70 18.91 -4.62 -37.48
N LYS A 71 17.72 -4.37 -36.93
CA LYS A 71 16.67 -3.56 -37.59
C LYS A 71 17.13 -2.13 -37.89
N LYS A 72 18.07 -1.60 -37.10
CA LYS A 72 18.68 -0.28 -37.28
C LYS A 72 19.98 -0.34 -38.11
N ASN A 73 20.14 -1.39 -38.91
CA ASN A 73 21.24 -1.61 -39.87
C ASN A 73 22.65 -1.65 -39.25
N MET A 74 22.77 -1.99 -37.96
CA MET A 74 24.09 -2.20 -37.34
C MET A 74 24.69 -3.54 -37.82
N SER A 75 26.03 -3.61 -37.91
CA SER A 75 26.74 -4.84 -38.26
C SER A 75 26.48 -5.95 -37.23
N GLU A 76 26.76 -7.21 -37.57
CA GLU A 76 26.56 -8.33 -36.65
C GLU A 76 27.39 -8.17 -35.36
N GLY A 77 28.66 -7.79 -35.49
CA GLY A 77 29.54 -7.51 -34.35
C GLY A 77 29.00 -6.38 -33.48
N MET A 78 28.68 -5.23 -34.07
CA MET A 78 28.13 -4.09 -33.31
C MET A 78 26.80 -4.42 -32.63
N SER A 79 25.96 -5.26 -33.26
CA SER A 79 24.68 -5.69 -32.69
C SER A 79 24.86 -6.61 -31.49
N LYS A 80 25.90 -7.46 -31.48
CA LYS A 80 26.28 -8.27 -30.31
C LYS A 80 26.86 -7.41 -29.20
N ASP A 81 27.76 -6.48 -29.55
CA ASP A 81 28.44 -5.60 -28.59
C ASP A 81 27.50 -4.57 -27.94
N ALA A 82 26.36 -4.26 -28.57
CA ALA A 82 25.32 -3.42 -27.99
C ALA A 82 24.82 -3.95 -26.62
N GLY A 83 24.85 -5.26 -26.42
CA GLY A 83 24.65 -5.91 -25.12
C GLY A 83 23.20 -5.90 -24.64
N GLY A 84 22.95 -5.36 -23.45
CA GLY A 84 21.66 -5.36 -22.77
C GLY A 84 21.71 -6.18 -21.48
N LYS A 85 21.15 -5.63 -20.39
CA LYS A 85 21.27 -6.23 -19.07
C LYS A 85 19.97 -6.17 -18.27
N LEU A 86 19.64 -7.28 -17.63
CA LEU A 86 18.58 -7.41 -16.66
C LEU A 86 19.12 -7.14 -15.25
N PHE A 87 18.46 -6.26 -14.52
CA PHE A 87 18.67 -6.02 -13.11
C PHE A 87 17.44 -6.43 -12.33
N THR A 88 17.62 -6.73 -11.05
CA THR A 88 16.52 -6.90 -10.10
C THR A 88 16.58 -5.80 -9.08
N PHE A 89 15.42 -5.40 -8.58
CA PHE A 89 15.30 -4.45 -7.47
C PHE A 89 14.25 -4.91 -6.47
N GLY A 90 13.86 -4.02 -5.56
CA GLY A 90 12.75 -4.28 -4.65
C GLY A 90 13.01 -5.46 -3.70
N SER A 91 11.94 -6.18 -3.37
CA SER A 91 11.97 -7.17 -2.29
C SER A 91 12.85 -8.39 -2.62
N TYR A 92 12.85 -8.80 -3.88
CA TYR A 92 13.68 -9.91 -4.37
C TYR A 92 15.17 -9.60 -4.22
N ARG A 93 15.61 -8.44 -4.75
CA ARG A 93 17.02 -8.01 -4.68
C ARG A 93 17.49 -7.77 -3.24
N LEU A 94 16.62 -7.23 -2.38
CA LEU A 94 16.93 -7.09 -0.94
C LEU A 94 17.07 -8.44 -0.23
N GLY A 95 16.54 -9.53 -0.78
CA GLY A 95 16.54 -10.87 -0.18
C GLY A 95 15.47 -11.04 0.90
N VAL A 96 14.38 -10.27 0.83
CA VAL A 96 13.27 -10.26 1.79
C VAL A 96 11.91 -10.61 1.15
N TYR A 97 11.96 -11.35 0.05
CA TYR A 97 10.81 -11.92 -0.66
C TYR A 97 10.38 -13.25 -0.03
N GLY A 98 9.13 -13.64 -0.24
CA GLY A 98 8.57 -14.95 0.13
C GLY A 98 7.94 -15.66 -1.07
N PRO A 99 7.35 -16.86 -0.88
CA PRO A 99 6.85 -17.72 -1.96
C PRO A 99 5.93 -17.03 -2.98
N GLY A 100 4.99 -16.20 -2.53
CA GLY A 100 4.07 -15.45 -3.39
C GLY A 100 4.52 -14.03 -3.72
N SER A 101 5.82 -13.71 -3.65
CA SER A 101 6.31 -12.39 -4.04
C SER A 101 6.62 -12.35 -5.54
N ASP A 102 6.31 -11.22 -6.15
CA ASP A 102 6.75 -10.82 -7.48
C ASP A 102 8.27 -10.61 -7.56
N ILE A 103 8.80 -10.59 -8.78
CA ILE A 103 10.15 -10.12 -9.06
C ILE A 103 10.08 -8.80 -9.82
N ASP A 104 10.49 -7.74 -9.14
CA ASP A 104 10.77 -6.44 -9.74
C ASP A 104 12.05 -6.50 -10.60
N THR A 105 11.91 -6.32 -11.91
CA THR A 105 13.03 -6.37 -12.87
C THR A 105 13.14 -5.11 -13.71
N LEU A 106 14.38 -4.75 -14.03
CA LEU A 106 14.73 -3.60 -14.86
C LEU A 106 15.58 -4.07 -16.04
N VAL A 107 15.08 -3.85 -17.25
CA VAL A 107 15.82 -4.04 -18.50
C VAL A 107 16.55 -2.74 -18.81
N VAL A 108 17.88 -2.79 -18.90
CA VAL A 108 18.72 -1.66 -19.28
C VAL A 108 19.22 -1.85 -20.69
N VAL A 109 18.97 -0.85 -21.54
CA VAL A 109 19.26 -0.90 -22.98
C VAL A 109 20.10 0.29 -23.45
N PRO A 110 20.88 0.14 -24.54
CA PRO A 110 21.70 1.21 -25.09
C PRO A 110 20.85 2.29 -25.78
N LYS A 111 21.47 3.44 -26.06
CA LYS A 111 20.81 4.69 -26.49
C LYS A 111 19.94 4.57 -27.73
N HIS A 112 20.20 3.61 -28.61
CA HIS A 112 19.45 3.41 -29.85
C HIS A 112 18.21 2.54 -29.67
N VAL A 113 17.98 1.91 -28.52
CA VAL A 113 16.77 1.08 -28.26
C VAL A 113 15.73 1.91 -27.52
N THR A 114 14.51 1.99 -28.05
CA THR A 114 13.46 2.87 -27.51
C THR A 114 12.46 2.13 -26.61
N LYS A 115 11.60 2.88 -25.90
CA LYS A 115 10.46 2.29 -25.18
C LYS A 115 9.43 1.66 -26.12
N GLU A 116 9.27 2.21 -27.33
CA GLU A 116 8.45 1.58 -28.37
C GLU A 116 9.01 0.21 -28.76
N ASP A 117 10.33 0.10 -28.94
CA ASP A 117 10.99 -1.19 -29.19
C ASP A 117 10.73 -2.18 -28.04
N PHE A 118 10.68 -1.71 -26.79
CA PHE A 118 10.35 -2.54 -25.61
C PHE A 118 8.90 -3.05 -25.64
N PHE A 119 7.93 -2.20 -25.95
CA PHE A 119 6.52 -2.61 -26.02
C PHE A 119 6.13 -3.36 -27.30
N THR A 120 7.03 -3.43 -28.29
CA THR A 120 6.78 -4.14 -29.55
C THR A 120 7.69 -5.37 -29.69
N VAL A 121 9.01 -5.19 -29.78
CA VAL A 121 9.96 -6.29 -30.02
C VAL A 121 10.14 -7.16 -28.79
N PHE A 122 10.37 -6.57 -27.62
CA PHE A 122 10.58 -7.35 -26.39
C PHE A 122 9.29 -8.08 -25.95
N ASP A 123 8.12 -7.41 -26.02
CA ASP A 123 6.81 -8.05 -25.85
C ASP A 123 6.63 -9.27 -26.79
N GLN A 124 6.91 -9.12 -28.08
CA GLN A 124 6.82 -10.24 -29.04
C GLN A 124 7.78 -11.39 -28.71
N LEU A 125 8.99 -11.09 -28.24
CA LEU A 125 9.95 -12.12 -27.82
C LEU A 125 9.45 -12.89 -26.60
N LEU A 126 8.84 -12.21 -25.63
CA LEU A 126 8.19 -12.86 -24.48
C LEU A 126 7.04 -13.75 -24.95
N ARG A 127 6.17 -13.28 -25.87
CA ARG A 127 5.03 -14.05 -26.39
C ARG A 127 5.40 -15.33 -27.12
N LYS A 128 6.63 -15.44 -27.64
CA LYS A 128 7.14 -16.66 -28.28
C LYS A 128 7.60 -17.74 -27.29
N ARG A 129 7.65 -17.42 -25.99
CA ARG A 129 8.11 -18.33 -24.94
C ARG A 129 6.99 -19.24 -24.50
N LYS A 130 7.24 -20.54 -24.46
CA LYS A 130 6.31 -21.54 -23.90
C LYS A 130 6.12 -21.37 -22.39
N GLU A 131 7.07 -20.72 -21.74
CA GLU A 131 7.07 -20.44 -20.30
C GLU A 131 6.11 -19.29 -19.96
N LEU A 132 5.73 -18.44 -20.92
CA LEU A 132 4.85 -17.32 -20.69
C LEU A 132 3.40 -17.81 -20.50
N GLN A 133 2.79 -17.45 -19.38
CA GLN A 133 1.39 -17.79 -19.08
C GLN A 133 0.48 -16.57 -19.22
N LYS A 134 0.96 -15.39 -18.81
CA LYS A 134 0.21 -14.14 -18.86
C LYS A 134 1.14 -12.98 -19.20
N ILE A 135 0.63 -12.01 -19.95
CA ILE A 135 1.33 -10.78 -20.29
C ILE A 135 0.34 -9.62 -20.40
N GLU A 136 0.66 -8.53 -19.71
CA GLU A 136 -0.13 -7.30 -19.65
C GLU A 136 0.81 -6.09 -19.81
N PRO A 137 0.94 -5.55 -21.04
CA PRO A 137 1.72 -4.34 -21.29
C PRO A 137 0.95 -3.09 -20.86
N ILE A 138 1.57 -2.21 -20.07
CA ILE A 138 0.95 -0.98 -19.55
C ILE A 138 1.86 0.22 -19.87
N PRO A 139 1.85 0.71 -21.13
CA PRO A 139 2.71 1.82 -21.56
C PRO A 139 2.35 3.16 -20.92
N GLY A 140 1.08 3.36 -20.55
CA GLY A 140 0.57 4.59 -19.95
C GLY A 140 0.85 4.76 -18.44
N ALA A 141 1.55 3.82 -17.80
CA ALA A 141 1.85 3.89 -16.37
C ALA A 141 2.87 5.00 -16.05
N TYR A 142 2.91 5.44 -14.78
CA TYR A 142 3.87 6.46 -14.31
C TYR A 142 5.33 6.08 -14.56
N VAL A 143 5.61 4.77 -14.45
CA VAL A 143 6.80 4.11 -14.99
C VAL A 143 6.25 3.01 -15.91
N PRO A 144 6.44 3.11 -17.24
CA PRO A 144 5.94 2.12 -18.18
C PRO A 144 6.43 0.71 -17.83
N ILE A 145 5.53 -0.27 -17.86
CA ILE A 145 5.76 -1.61 -17.31
C ILE A 145 5.08 -2.68 -18.17
N ILE A 146 5.70 -3.85 -18.27
CA ILE A 146 5.06 -5.09 -18.71
C ILE A 146 4.96 -6.00 -17.49
N LYS A 147 3.73 -6.40 -17.14
CA LYS A 147 3.48 -7.40 -16.10
C LYS A 147 3.32 -8.76 -16.74
N THR A 148 3.96 -9.77 -16.19
CA THR A 148 3.87 -11.13 -16.73
C THR A 148 3.76 -12.17 -15.63
N VAL A 149 3.18 -13.31 -15.97
CA VAL A 149 3.42 -14.56 -15.23
C VAL A 149 4.26 -15.44 -16.15
N PHE A 150 5.50 -15.70 -15.74
CA PHE A 150 6.48 -16.45 -16.53
C PHE A 150 6.99 -17.65 -15.71
N ASP A 151 6.72 -18.85 -16.22
CA ASP A 151 6.95 -20.12 -15.51
C ASP A 151 6.32 -20.11 -14.10
N GLY A 152 5.10 -19.60 -13.94
CA GLY A 152 4.37 -19.54 -12.68
C GLY A 152 4.90 -18.51 -11.67
N ILE A 153 5.67 -17.52 -12.13
CA ILE A 153 6.21 -16.45 -11.29
C ILE A 153 5.74 -15.11 -11.83
N ASP A 154 5.17 -14.26 -10.95
CA ASP A 154 4.87 -12.87 -11.27
C ASP A 154 6.15 -12.05 -11.44
N ILE A 155 6.25 -11.38 -12.59
CA ILE A 155 7.42 -10.56 -12.96
C ILE A 155 6.93 -9.23 -13.50
N ASP A 156 7.38 -8.18 -12.83
CA ASP A 156 7.17 -6.80 -13.19
C ASP A 156 8.43 -6.32 -13.94
N ILE A 157 8.30 -6.04 -15.23
CA ILE A 157 9.43 -5.68 -16.10
C ILE A 157 9.30 -4.23 -16.55
N ILE A 158 10.22 -3.39 -16.09
CA ILE A 158 10.36 -2.01 -16.55
C ILE A 158 11.62 -1.87 -17.42
N CYS A 159 11.68 -0.84 -18.25
CA CYS A 159 12.81 -0.58 -19.15
C CYS A 159 13.41 0.80 -18.89
N ALA A 160 14.73 0.91 -18.93
CA ALA A 160 15.45 2.18 -18.93
C ALA A 160 16.49 2.21 -20.05
N ARG A 161 16.48 3.30 -20.81
CA ARG A 161 17.47 3.58 -21.85
C ARG A 161 18.59 4.45 -21.29
N LEU A 162 19.84 4.04 -21.48
CA LEU A 162 21.01 4.83 -21.11
C LEU A 162 21.58 5.57 -22.32
N ASP A 163 22.18 6.75 -22.11
CA ASP A 163 22.88 7.51 -23.16
C ASP A 163 24.30 6.96 -23.46
N ILE A 164 24.40 5.65 -23.67
CA ILE A 164 25.63 4.94 -24.02
C ILE A 164 25.36 3.96 -25.16
N PRO A 165 26.35 3.68 -26.04
CA PRO A 165 26.14 2.80 -27.20
C PRO A 165 26.08 1.30 -26.85
N GLN A 166 26.59 0.90 -25.68
CA GLN A 166 26.74 -0.49 -25.28
C GLN A 166 26.38 -0.65 -23.80
N VAL A 167 25.66 -1.72 -23.47
CA VAL A 167 25.32 -2.09 -22.09
C VAL A 167 25.93 -3.45 -21.77
N PRO A 168 27.15 -3.50 -21.21
CA PRO A 168 27.83 -4.77 -20.92
C PRO A 168 27.24 -5.47 -19.70
N LEU A 169 27.46 -6.79 -19.59
CA LEU A 169 26.91 -7.62 -18.52
C LEU A 169 27.48 -7.30 -17.14
N ASP A 170 28.63 -6.66 -17.04
CA ASP A 170 29.27 -6.22 -15.79
C ASP A 170 28.88 -4.81 -15.36
N LEU A 171 28.11 -4.05 -16.19
CA LEU A 171 27.67 -2.69 -15.89
C LEU A 171 27.00 -2.59 -14.51
N GLN A 172 27.40 -1.60 -13.72
CA GLN A 172 26.75 -1.23 -12.46
C GLN A 172 26.07 0.13 -12.60
N LEU A 173 24.95 0.32 -11.90
CA LEU A 173 24.16 1.56 -11.94
C LEU A 173 24.53 2.57 -10.85
N ASN A 174 25.71 2.44 -10.24
CA ASN A 174 26.14 3.25 -9.10
C ASN A 174 26.60 4.67 -9.47
N SER A 175 27.04 4.92 -10.70
CA SER A 175 27.49 6.26 -11.11
C SER A 175 26.31 7.20 -11.39
N ASN A 176 26.38 8.44 -10.90
CA ASN A 176 25.41 9.49 -11.22
C ASN A 176 25.53 9.97 -12.68
N ASP A 177 26.67 9.72 -13.34
CA ASP A 177 26.88 10.13 -14.73
C ASP A 177 26.01 9.35 -15.72
N LEU A 178 25.59 8.14 -15.36
CA LEU A 178 24.63 7.34 -16.14
C LEU A 178 23.25 7.99 -16.22
N LEU A 179 22.98 9.01 -15.41
CA LEU A 179 21.72 9.75 -15.41
C LEU A 179 21.74 10.98 -16.32
N ARG A 180 22.87 11.28 -16.99
CA ARG A 180 22.94 12.40 -17.94
C ARG A 180 22.13 12.07 -19.20
N ASN A 181 21.40 13.08 -19.71
CA ASN A 181 20.65 13.02 -20.97
C ASN A 181 19.57 11.91 -21.07
N ILE A 182 19.09 11.39 -19.94
CA ILE A 182 17.96 10.45 -19.91
C ILE A 182 16.67 11.18 -19.54
N ASP A 183 15.52 10.63 -19.94
CA ASP A 183 14.22 11.20 -19.62
C ASP A 183 13.78 10.89 -18.18
N ASP A 184 12.76 11.60 -17.69
CA ASP A 184 12.24 11.44 -16.33
C ASP A 184 11.73 10.01 -16.03
N GLN A 185 11.20 9.31 -17.03
CA GLN A 185 10.70 7.94 -16.86
C GLN A 185 11.86 6.95 -16.72
N ASP A 186 12.91 7.09 -17.53
CA ASP A 186 14.15 6.30 -17.45
C ASP A 186 14.85 6.55 -16.10
N LEU A 187 14.90 7.80 -15.64
CA LEU A 187 15.44 8.18 -14.34
C LEU A 187 14.70 7.46 -13.19
N ARG A 188 13.36 7.46 -13.23
CA ARG A 188 12.54 6.75 -12.23
C ARG A 188 12.77 5.24 -12.29
N ALA A 189 12.87 4.66 -13.49
CA ALA A 189 13.10 3.24 -13.68
C ALA A 189 14.46 2.80 -13.10
N LEU A 190 15.52 3.56 -13.35
CA LEU A 190 16.86 3.29 -12.78
C LEU A 190 16.90 3.43 -11.26
N ASN A 191 16.13 4.36 -10.70
CA ASN A 191 16.16 4.66 -9.26
C ASN A 191 15.74 3.48 -8.38
N GLY A 192 14.84 2.59 -8.84
CA GLY A 192 14.47 1.39 -8.09
C GLY A 192 15.68 0.52 -7.74
N THR A 193 16.50 0.21 -8.74
CA THR A 193 17.74 -0.57 -8.59
C THR A 193 18.80 0.19 -7.79
N ARG A 194 19.02 1.47 -8.11
CA ARG A 194 20.02 2.32 -7.42
C ARG A 194 19.76 2.43 -5.92
N VAL A 195 18.51 2.69 -5.54
CA VAL A 195 18.10 2.77 -4.12
C VAL A 195 18.30 1.43 -3.42
N THR A 196 17.89 0.34 -4.06
CA THR A 196 17.99 -1.01 -3.48
C THR A 196 19.44 -1.40 -3.21
N ASP A 197 20.33 -1.19 -4.17
CA ASP A 197 21.75 -1.50 -4.03
C ASP A 197 22.42 -0.60 -2.99
N LEU A 198 22.06 0.68 -2.90
CA LEU A 198 22.58 1.57 -1.86
C LEU A 198 22.11 1.17 -0.46
N ILE A 199 20.85 0.78 -0.26
CA ILE A 199 20.38 0.25 1.03
C ILE A 199 21.26 -0.92 1.48
N LEU A 200 21.56 -1.87 0.57
CA LEU A 200 22.42 -3.03 0.89
C LEU A 200 23.88 -2.66 1.16
N LYS A 201 24.39 -1.55 0.60
CA LYS A 201 25.73 -1.03 0.88
C LYS A 201 25.80 -0.25 2.20
N LEU A 202 24.69 0.36 2.60
CA LEU A 202 24.59 1.26 3.76
C LEU A 202 24.23 0.56 5.08
N VAL A 203 23.98 -0.75 5.06
CA VAL A 203 23.76 -1.55 6.27
C VAL A 203 25.04 -2.31 6.70
N PRO A 204 25.32 -2.41 8.01
CA PRO A 204 26.51 -3.10 8.52
C PRO A 204 26.44 -4.61 8.32
N GLN A 205 25.29 -5.23 8.62
CA GLN A 205 25.11 -6.67 8.50
C GLN A 205 23.84 -6.99 7.70
N LYS A 206 24.02 -7.48 6.46
CA LYS A 206 22.91 -7.75 5.52
C LYS A 206 21.93 -8.80 6.04
N THR A 207 22.41 -9.85 6.70
CA THR A 207 21.55 -10.93 7.24
C THR A 207 20.66 -10.42 8.37
N VAL A 208 21.21 -9.65 9.31
CA VAL A 208 20.46 -9.00 10.39
C VAL A 208 19.40 -8.07 9.81
N PHE A 209 19.78 -7.21 8.87
CA PHE A 209 18.87 -6.32 8.16
C PHE A 209 17.70 -7.08 7.52
N ARG A 210 17.98 -8.20 6.82
CA ARG A 210 16.96 -9.01 6.17
C ARG A 210 15.97 -9.62 7.15
N HIS A 211 16.43 -10.19 8.27
CA HIS A 211 15.54 -10.77 9.28
C HIS A 211 14.66 -9.70 9.95
N ALA A 212 15.24 -8.55 10.29
CA ALA A 212 14.48 -7.43 10.84
C ALA A 212 13.45 -6.90 9.82
N LEU A 213 13.84 -6.72 8.55
CA LEU A 213 12.95 -6.23 7.51
C LEU A 213 11.82 -7.22 7.19
N ARG A 214 12.08 -8.53 7.19
CA ARG A 214 11.03 -9.56 7.07
C ARG A 214 9.99 -9.43 8.19
N THR A 215 10.47 -9.26 9.42
CA THR A 215 9.62 -9.05 10.61
C THR A 215 8.75 -7.80 10.47
N ILE A 216 9.35 -6.65 10.12
CA ILE A 216 8.61 -5.39 9.95
C ILE A 216 7.64 -5.45 8.77
N LYS A 217 8.00 -6.08 7.63
CA LYS A 217 7.09 -6.25 6.50
C LYS A 217 5.89 -7.12 6.87
N LEU A 218 6.11 -8.25 7.53
CA LEU A 218 5.04 -9.14 7.96
C LEU A 218 4.11 -8.45 8.96
N TRP A 219 4.69 -7.80 9.98
CA TRP A 219 3.94 -6.98 10.94
C TRP A 219 3.11 -5.90 10.23
N ALA A 220 3.71 -5.08 9.38
CA ALA A 220 3.01 -3.98 8.71
C ALA A 220 1.87 -4.47 7.81
N LYS A 221 2.06 -5.61 7.10
CA LYS A 221 1.01 -6.27 6.31
C LYS A 221 -0.12 -6.78 7.21
N LYS A 222 0.19 -7.57 8.25
CA LYS A 222 -0.80 -8.11 9.19
C LYS A 222 -1.58 -7.01 9.90
N ARG A 223 -0.96 -5.85 10.14
CA ARG A 223 -1.58 -4.69 10.79
C ARG A 223 -2.22 -3.69 9.82
N ALA A 224 -2.32 -4.01 8.53
CA ALA A 224 -2.93 -3.17 7.49
C ALA A 224 -2.34 -1.74 7.40
N ILE A 225 -1.02 -1.62 7.55
CA ILE A 225 -0.27 -0.34 7.44
C ILE A 225 0.85 -0.43 6.40
N TYR A 226 0.64 -1.23 5.36
CA TYR A 226 1.58 -1.43 4.24
C TYR A 226 0.88 -1.11 2.92
N ALA A 227 0.88 0.17 2.50
CA ALA A 227 0.42 0.61 1.19
C ALA A 227 0.69 2.12 0.94
N ASN A 228 1.69 2.42 0.10
CA ASN A 228 2.02 3.82 -0.27
C ASN A 228 0.85 4.58 -0.90
N MET A 229 0.03 3.87 -1.68
CA MET A 229 -1.13 4.45 -2.37
C MET A 229 -2.19 4.98 -1.39
N PHE A 230 -2.34 4.33 -0.22
CA PHE A 230 -3.30 4.70 0.82
C PHE A 230 -2.70 5.53 1.95
N GLY A 231 -1.50 6.09 1.75
CA GLY A 231 -0.85 6.96 2.72
C GLY A 231 -0.13 6.24 3.86
N PHE A 232 0.24 4.97 3.67
CA PHE A 232 1.12 4.21 4.58
C PHE A 232 2.48 3.94 3.94
N PRO A 233 3.55 3.62 4.70
CA PRO A 233 4.84 3.32 4.08
C PRO A 233 4.77 2.08 3.16
N GLY A 234 5.38 2.19 1.98
CA GLY A 234 5.60 1.06 1.07
C GLY A 234 6.86 0.26 1.43
N GLY A 235 7.19 -0.75 0.62
CA GLY A 235 8.31 -1.66 0.88
C GLY A 235 9.67 -0.98 1.03
N VAL A 236 9.98 -0.03 0.15
CA VAL A 236 11.25 0.71 0.19
C VAL A 236 11.34 1.63 1.41
N ALA A 237 10.23 2.27 1.82
CA ALA A 237 10.20 3.11 3.01
C ALA A 237 10.44 2.29 4.28
N TRP A 238 9.78 1.13 4.42
CA TRP A 238 10.06 0.20 5.53
C TRP A 238 11.50 -0.30 5.52
N ALA A 239 12.06 -0.62 4.34
CA ALA A 239 13.46 -1.02 4.21
C ALA A 239 14.42 0.07 4.70
N MET A 240 14.20 1.33 4.34
CA MET A 240 15.04 2.43 4.79
C MET A 240 14.90 2.71 6.28
N LEU A 241 13.68 2.62 6.83
CA LEU A 241 13.47 2.74 8.28
C LEU A 241 14.24 1.66 9.04
N VAL A 242 14.19 0.39 8.60
CA VAL A 242 14.96 -0.70 9.23
C VAL A 242 16.48 -0.52 9.03
N ALA A 243 16.91 -0.12 7.84
CA ALA A 243 18.32 0.12 7.54
C ALA A 243 18.92 1.20 8.44
N ARG A 244 18.17 2.27 8.73
CA ARG A 244 18.62 3.34 9.63
C ARG A 244 18.89 2.81 11.04
N ILE A 245 18.02 1.93 11.55
CA ILE A 245 18.22 1.32 12.87
C ILE A 245 19.43 0.39 12.86
N CYS A 246 19.67 -0.35 11.78
CA CYS A 246 20.88 -1.16 11.61
C CYS A 246 22.15 -0.30 11.67
N GLN A 247 22.14 0.90 11.08
CA GLN A 247 23.28 1.83 11.17
C GLN A 247 23.54 2.32 12.60
N LEU A 248 22.49 2.47 13.41
CA LEU A 248 22.59 2.93 14.81
C LEU A 248 23.05 1.82 15.78
N TYR A 249 22.85 0.55 15.42
CA TYR A 249 23.20 -0.62 16.22
C TYR A 249 23.93 -1.69 15.36
N PRO A 250 25.17 -1.41 14.91
CA PRO A 250 25.84 -2.21 13.89
C PRO A 250 26.16 -3.66 14.28
N ASN A 251 26.22 -3.95 15.59
CA ASN A 251 26.58 -5.26 16.12
C ASN A 251 25.37 -6.04 16.69
N ALA A 252 24.16 -5.46 16.65
CA ALA A 252 22.97 -6.09 17.21
C ALA A 252 22.38 -7.20 16.32
N VAL A 253 21.64 -8.13 16.94
CA VAL A 253 20.85 -9.16 16.22
C VAL A 253 19.49 -8.62 15.75
N GLY A 254 18.82 -9.37 14.87
CA GLY A 254 17.57 -8.95 14.24
C GLY A 254 16.46 -8.58 15.23
N ALA A 255 16.27 -9.39 16.29
CA ALA A 255 15.28 -9.09 17.33
C ALA A 255 15.54 -7.75 18.05
N VAL A 256 16.79 -7.42 18.34
CA VAL A 256 17.17 -6.14 18.96
C VAL A 256 16.95 -4.99 17.97
N ILE A 257 17.26 -5.16 16.69
CA ILE A 257 16.93 -4.15 15.66
C ILE A 257 15.43 -3.90 15.63
N VAL A 258 14.59 -4.93 15.70
CA VAL A 258 13.13 -4.80 15.73
C VAL A 258 12.66 -4.08 17.01
N GLU A 259 13.21 -4.40 18.18
CA GLU A 259 12.93 -3.68 19.43
C GLU A 259 13.29 -2.19 19.31
N LYS A 260 14.52 -1.89 18.88
CA LYS A 260 15.03 -0.52 18.74
C LYS A 260 14.29 0.27 17.67
N PHE A 261 13.80 -0.40 16.62
CA PHE A 261 12.96 0.21 15.61
C PHE A 261 11.73 0.88 16.21
N PHE A 262 10.94 0.13 17.00
CA PHE A 262 9.75 0.70 17.62
C PHE A 262 10.10 1.74 18.68
N TYR A 263 11.11 1.46 19.51
CA TYR A 263 11.54 2.40 20.55
C TYR A 263 11.95 3.76 19.98
N ILE A 264 12.81 3.76 18.96
CA ILE A 264 13.34 4.99 18.36
C ILE A 264 12.25 5.74 17.59
N TYR A 265 11.46 5.06 16.74
CA TYR A 265 10.48 5.76 15.92
C TYR A 265 9.27 6.31 16.69
N LEU A 266 9.02 5.79 17.91
CA LEU A 266 8.05 6.39 18.84
C LEU A 266 8.55 7.69 19.49
N GLN A 267 9.87 7.87 19.59
CA GLN A 267 10.51 9.07 20.16
C GLN A 267 11.01 10.03 19.08
N TRP A 268 11.02 9.59 17.81
CA TRP A 268 11.50 10.36 16.68
C TRP A 268 10.73 11.68 16.53
N LYS A 269 11.46 12.77 16.37
CA LYS A 269 10.91 14.13 16.29
C LYS A 269 10.40 14.43 14.88
N TRP A 270 9.36 13.71 14.44
CA TRP A 270 8.68 14.01 13.18
C TRP A 270 8.28 15.50 13.11
N PRO A 271 8.50 16.22 11.99
CA PRO A 271 8.86 15.73 10.66
C PRO A 271 10.38 15.70 10.36
N GLN A 272 11.27 15.53 11.35
CA GLN A 272 12.70 15.34 11.08
C GLN A 272 12.92 14.15 10.13
N PRO A 273 13.71 14.28 9.05
CA PRO A 273 13.83 13.23 8.03
C PRO A 273 14.70 12.06 8.48
N VAL A 274 14.28 10.86 8.09
CA VAL A 274 15.10 9.66 8.17
C VAL A 274 15.97 9.59 6.92
N MET A 275 17.28 9.69 7.10
CA MET A 275 18.29 9.64 6.03
C MET A 275 19.31 8.53 6.29
N LEU A 276 19.66 7.77 5.27
CA LEU A 276 20.67 6.71 5.34
C LEU A 276 22.08 7.20 5.02
N THR A 277 22.19 8.26 4.22
CA THR A 277 23.43 8.93 3.81
C THR A 277 23.16 10.43 3.68
N GLN A 278 24.20 11.23 3.55
CA GLN A 278 24.04 12.65 3.23
C GLN A 278 23.41 12.77 1.84
N ILE A 279 22.53 13.76 1.67
CA ILE A 279 21.95 14.06 0.37
C ILE A 279 23.08 14.62 -0.50
N GLU A 280 23.36 13.95 -1.61
CA GLU A 280 24.35 14.37 -2.58
C GLU A 280 23.74 15.35 -3.58
N ASP A 281 24.49 16.39 -3.92
CA ASP A 281 24.28 17.12 -5.17
C ASP A 281 24.69 16.23 -6.34
N GLY A 282 24.16 16.51 -7.53
CA GLY A 282 24.49 15.73 -8.71
C GLY A 282 24.53 16.53 -9.99
N PRO A 283 24.85 15.86 -11.10
CA PRO A 283 25.23 16.53 -12.35
C PRO A 283 24.04 17.12 -13.13
N LEU A 284 22.82 17.02 -12.62
CA LEU A 284 21.60 17.41 -13.33
C LEU A 284 20.83 18.49 -12.57
N PRO A 285 20.13 19.39 -13.26
CA PRO A 285 19.24 20.37 -12.64
C PRO A 285 17.89 19.73 -12.26
N VAL A 286 17.91 18.57 -11.59
CA VAL A 286 16.70 17.86 -11.15
C VAL A 286 16.35 18.23 -9.72
N ARG A 287 15.06 18.18 -9.39
CA ARG A 287 14.59 18.43 -8.03
C ARG A 287 15.09 17.32 -7.10
N VAL A 288 15.89 17.71 -6.11
CA VAL A 288 16.27 16.89 -4.96
C VAL A 288 15.43 17.32 -3.76
N TRP A 289 15.02 16.37 -2.91
CA TRP A 289 14.22 16.67 -1.72
C TRP A 289 14.90 17.71 -0.85
N ASN A 290 14.24 18.86 -0.67
CA ASN A 290 14.77 19.97 0.11
C ASN A 290 13.64 20.79 0.74
N PRO A 291 13.33 20.58 2.03
CA PRO A 291 12.21 21.27 2.70
C PRO A 291 12.49 22.75 2.96
N ARG A 292 13.74 23.23 2.79
CA ARG A 292 14.07 24.66 2.90
C ARG A 292 13.66 25.42 1.64
N LEU A 293 13.77 24.78 0.48
CA LEU A 293 13.46 25.37 -0.83
C LEU A 293 12.02 25.11 -1.27
N TYR A 294 11.50 23.89 -1.10
CA TYR A 294 10.22 23.48 -1.67
C TYR A 294 9.12 23.36 -0.61
N GLY A 295 8.03 24.12 -0.78
CA GLY A 295 6.88 24.09 0.13
C GLY A 295 6.25 22.69 0.26
N GLY A 296 6.17 21.95 -0.85
CA GLY A 296 5.67 20.57 -0.84
C GLY A 296 6.52 19.62 0.01
N ASP A 297 7.85 19.77 -0.03
CA ASP A 297 8.76 18.94 0.77
C ASP A 297 8.67 19.28 2.26
N ARG A 298 8.41 20.55 2.57
CA ARG A 298 8.19 21.05 3.94
C ARG A 298 6.90 20.49 4.56
N ALA A 299 5.91 20.16 3.73
CA ALA A 299 4.63 19.60 4.17
C ALA A 299 4.69 18.09 4.47
N HIS A 300 5.80 17.40 4.19
CA HIS A 300 5.91 15.97 4.48
C HIS A 300 5.90 15.69 6.00
N ILE A 301 4.99 14.82 6.43
CA ILE A 301 4.72 14.56 7.86
C ILE A 301 5.71 13.56 8.49
N MET A 302 6.04 12.48 7.77
CA MET A 302 7.03 11.47 8.21
C MET A 302 8.07 11.20 7.12
N PRO A 303 8.96 12.14 6.79
CA PRO A 303 9.85 12.02 5.64
C PRO A 303 10.89 10.91 5.79
N VAL A 304 10.91 9.98 4.83
CA VAL A 304 11.92 8.91 4.69
C VAL A 304 12.58 9.08 3.33
N ILE A 305 13.87 9.40 3.31
CA ILE A 305 14.54 9.93 2.12
C ILE A 305 15.35 8.85 1.41
N THR A 306 15.15 8.72 0.10
CA THR A 306 15.89 7.74 -0.72
C THR A 306 17.38 8.11 -0.80
N PRO A 307 18.30 7.15 -0.63
CA PRO A 307 19.73 7.44 -0.59
C PRO A 307 20.35 7.69 -1.96
N ALA A 308 19.71 7.22 -3.05
CA ALA A 308 20.23 7.44 -4.40
C ALA A 308 19.90 8.85 -4.87
N TYR A 309 20.86 9.52 -5.50
CA TYR A 309 20.61 10.74 -6.26
C TYR A 309 19.73 10.45 -7.49
N PRO A 310 18.73 11.31 -7.78
CA PRO A 310 18.25 12.41 -6.95
C PRO A 310 17.37 11.91 -5.77
N SER A 311 17.71 12.34 -4.56
CA SER A 311 16.98 11.93 -3.35
C SER A 311 15.54 12.45 -3.34
N MET A 312 14.60 11.59 -2.97
CA MET A 312 13.17 11.88 -2.90
C MET A 312 12.56 11.36 -1.59
N CYS A 313 11.39 11.88 -1.21
CA CYS A 313 10.64 11.36 -0.07
C CYS A 313 9.79 10.14 -0.48
N ALA A 314 10.10 8.97 0.08
CA ALA A 314 9.39 7.72 -0.16
C ALA A 314 8.04 7.61 0.59
N THR A 315 7.71 8.61 1.40
CA THR A 315 6.54 8.64 2.30
C THR A 315 5.72 9.92 2.14
N HIS A 316 5.81 10.58 0.98
CA HIS A 316 5.11 11.82 0.67
C HIS A 316 3.57 11.72 0.77
N ASN A 317 3.00 10.52 0.73
CA ASN A 317 1.55 10.29 0.85
C ASN A 317 1.04 10.18 2.29
N ILE A 318 1.92 10.17 3.31
CA ILE A 318 1.48 10.08 4.72
C ILE A 318 0.74 11.37 5.10
N CYS A 319 -0.45 11.21 5.68
CA CYS A 319 -1.29 12.28 6.24
C CYS A 319 -1.34 12.19 7.78
N HIS A 320 -2.04 13.10 8.46
CA HIS A 320 -2.08 13.11 9.92
C HIS A 320 -2.76 11.86 10.51
N SER A 321 -3.81 11.39 9.85
CA SER A 321 -4.53 10.17 10.23
C SER A 321 -3.62 8.94 10.11
N THR A 322 -2.97 8.75 8.97
CA THR A 322 -2.10 7.57 8.77
C THR A 322 -0.86 7.62 9.65
N GLN A 323 -0.26 8.81 9.89
CA GLN A 323 0.78 8.96 10.92
C GLN A 323 0.30 8.49 12.29
N SER A 324 -0.89 8.93 12.72
CA SER A 324 -1.45 8.56 14.02
C SER A 324 -1.66 7.05 14.15
N ILE A 325 -2.11 6.40 13.07
CA ILE A 325 -2.29 4.95 12.99
C ILE A 325 -0.95 4.22 13.05
N ILE A 326 0.05 4.65 12.27
CA ILE A 326 1.41 4.08 12.27
C ILE A 326 1.99 4.13 13.68
N LEU A 327 1.92 5.29 14.33
CA LEU A 327 2.44 5.47 15.68
C LEU A 327 1.67 4.61 16.71
N ALA A 328 0.35 4.48 16.58
CA ALA A 328 -0.44 3.61 17.44
C ALA A 328 -0.05 2.14 17.31
N GLU A 329 0.15 1.65 16.09
CA GLU A 329 0.60 0.29 15.84
C GLU A 329 2.05 0.06 16.30
N MET A 330 2.94 1.06 16.18
CA MET A 330 4.28 0.99 16.76
C MET A 330 4.25 0.91 18.30
N ARG A 331 3.34 1.65 18.97
CA ARG A 331 3.16 1.54 20.44
C ARG A 331 2.66 0.15 20.83
N ARG A 332 1.68 -0.39 20.10
CA ARG A 332 1.19 -1.76 20.30
C ARG A 332 2.32 -2.78 20.18
N ALA A 333 3.11 -2.69 19.10
CA ALA A 333 4.25 -3.57 18.86
C ALA A 333 5.31 -3.48 19.95
N SER A 334 5.68 -2.27 20.37
CA SER A 334 6.61 -2.05 21.49
C SER A 334 6.13 -2.71 22.79
N GLY A 335 4.83 -2.60 23.10
CA GLY A 335 4.22 -3.26 24.26
C GLY A 335 4.27 -4.80 24.17
N ILE A 336 4.07 -5.37 22.97
CA ILE A 336 4.18 -6.82 22.74
C ILE A 336 5.63 -7.28 22.89
N ILE A 337 6.60 -6.55 22.34
CA ILE A 337 8.03 -6.87 22.48
C ILE A 337 8.44 -6.88 23.95
N LYS A 338 7.98 -5.91 24.75
CA LYS A 338 8.18 -5.91 26.21
C LYS A 338 7.64 -7.19 26.84
N GLN A 339 6.42 -7.62 26.47
CA GLN A 339 5.82 -8.86 26.97
C GLN A 339 6.57 -10.11 26.51
N ILE A 340 7.19 -10.12 25.31
CA ILE A 340 8.04 -11.20 24.84
C ILE A 340 9.31 -11.30 25.69
N LYS A 341 9.96 -10.17 25.99
CA LYS A 341 11.15 -10.13 26.86
C LYS A 341 10.85 -10.59 28.28
N GLU A 342 9.64 -10.30 28.78
CA GLU A 342 9.15 -10.79 30.08
C GLU A 342 8.67 -12.24 30.06
N GLY A 343 8.74 -12.95 28.91
CA GLY A 343 8.28 -14.34 28.77
C GLY A 343 6.75 -14.53 28.79
N LYS A 344 5.98 -13.45 28.69
CA LYS A 344 4.49 -13.47 28.75
C LYS A 344 3.83 -13.71 27.41
N LYS A 345 4.55 -13.46 26.30
CA LYS A 345 4.08 -13.67 24.92
C LYS A 345 5.19 -14.21 24.04
N ASN A 346 4.80 -14.71 22.89
CA ASN A 346 5.66 -15.18 21.80
C ASN A 346 5.52 -14.28 20.56
N TRP A 347 6.39 -14.48 19.57
CA TRP A 347 6.46 -13.65 18.37
C TRP A 347 5.19 -13.68 17.52
N SER A 348 4.42 -14.77 17.54
CA SER A 348 3.13 -14.85 16.84
C SER A 348 2.16 -13.74 17.23
N ALA A 349 2.23 -13.23 18.47
CA ALA A 349 1.43 -12.08 18.93
C ALA A 349 1.68 -10.79 18.13
N MET A 350 2.90 -10.60 17.61
CA MET A 350 3.25 -9.47 16.74
C MET A 350 2.50 -9.52 15.41
N PHE A 351 2.26 -10.73 14.90
CA PHE A 351 1.72 -11.00 13.57
C PHE A 351 0.22 -11.27 13.56
N GLN A 352 -0.47 -11.03 14.68
CA GLN A 352 -1.93 -11.05 14.72
C GLN A 352 -2.53 -10.07 13.71
N LYS A 353 -3.51 -10.56 12.94
CA LYS A 353 -4.26 -9.78 11.96
C LYS A 353 -4.90 -8.55 12.61
N HIS A 354 -4.99 -7.47 11.84
CA HIS A 354 -5.68 -6.24 12.22
C HIS A 354 -7.14 -6.50 12.58
N ASP A 355 -7.70 -5.59 13.37
CA ASP A 355 -9.09 -5.54 13.78
C ASP A 355 -9.85 -4.42 13.07
N PHE A 356 -9.40 -4.00 11.87
CA PHE A 356 -9.94 -2.84 11.13
C PHE A 356 -11.47 -2.81 11.07
N PHE A 357 -12.13 -3.91 10.69
CA PHE A 357 -13.60 -4.02 10.57
C PHE A 357 -14.34 -4.22 11.91
N TYR A 358 -13.60 -4.25 13.02
CA TYR A 358 -14.13 -4.32 14.39
C TYR A 358 -13.90 -3.01 15.17
N LYS A 359 -12.95 -2.20 14.71
CA LYS A 359 -12.38 -1.07 15.46
C LYS A 359 -13.25 0.19 15.44
N TYR A 360 -13.98 0.44 14.36
CA TYR A 360 -14.71 1.69 14.16
C TYR A 360 -16.22 1.45 14.24
N LYS A 361 -16.96 2.42 14.78
CA LYS A 361 -18.43 2.37 14.76
C LYS A 361 -19.00 2.66 13.36
N PHE A 362 -18.24 3.40 12.57
CA PHE A 362 -18.66 3.95 11.29
C PHE A 362 -17.57 3.81 10.25
N TYR A 363 -17.99 3.51 9.03
CA TYR A 363 -17.13 3.34 7.86
C TYR A 363 -17.72 4.12 6.69
N LEU A 364 -16.86 4.72 5.90
CA LEU A 364 -17.18 5.20 4.56
C LEU A 364 -16.84 4.09 3.56
N THR A 365 -17.79 3.68 2.74
CA THR A 365 -17.61 2.70 1.66
C THR A 365 -17.60 3.46 0.35
N VAL A 366 -16.46 3.45 -0.34
CA VAL A 366 -16.27 4.09 -1.65
C VAL A 366 -16.34 3.01 -2.72
N ILE A 367 -17.30 3.11 -3.62
CA ILE A 367 -17.66 2.08 -4.60
C ILE A 367 -17.42 2.64 -6.00
N ALA A 368 -16.50 2.03 -6.75
CA ALA A 368 -16.31 2.28 -8.17
C ALA A 368 -16.99 1.16 -8.95
N ALA A 369 -17.83 1.52 -9.92
CA ALA A 369 -18.45 0.56 -10.82
C ALA A 369 -18.10 0.87 -12.27
N THR A 370 -17.92 -0.18 -13.07
CA THR A 370 -17.71 -0.11 -14.51
C THR A 370 -18.58 -1.14 -15.20
N ARG A 371 -19.22 -0.75 -16.30
CA ARG A 371 -19.99 -1.67 -17.13
C ARG A 371 -19.15 -2.18 -18.30
N GLU A 372 -19.51 -3.35 -18.79
CA GLU A 372 -18.99 -3.97 -20.02
C GLU A 372 -17.53 -4.44 -19.96
N SER A 373 -16.56 -3.55 -19.77
CA SER A 373 -15.13 -3.86 -19.91
C SER A 373 -14.40 -3.90 -18.57
N TYR A 374 -13.72 -5.00 -18.30
CA TYR A 374 -12.85 -5.15 -17.14
C TYR A 374 -11.55 -4.36 -17.29
N GLU A 375 -11.05 -4.18 -18.52
CA GLU A 375 -9.90 -3.32 -18.80
C GLU A 375 -10.22 -1.86 -18.44
N ASP A 376 -11.39 -1.37 -18.85
CA ASP A 376 -11.94 -0.07 -18.45
C ASP A 376 -12.08 -0.01 -16.91
N HIS A 377 -12.49 -1.12 -16.28
CA HIS A 377 -12.60 -1.22 -14.82
C HIS A 377 -11.25 -1.08 -14.11
N LEU A 378 -10.20 -1.71 -14.61
CA LEU A 378 -8.84 -1.57 -14.05
C LEU A 378 -8.35 -0.12 -14.12
N GLY A 379 -8.63 0.58 -15.22
CA GLY A 379 -8.34 2.01 -15.38
C GLY A 379 -9.11 2.87 -14.37
N TRP A 380 -10.44 2.74 -14.35
CA TRP A 380 -11.32 3.53 -13.49
C TRP A 380 -11.09 3.26 -11.99
N SER A 381 -11.12 1.98 -11.60
CA SER A 381 -10.87 1.56 -10.22
C SER A 381 -9.45 1.93 -9.78
N GLY A 382 -8.46 1.82 -10.68
CA GLY A 382 -7.09 2.24 -10.47
C GLY A 382 -6.97 3.73 -10.13
N LEU A 383 -7.67 4.59 -10.88
CA LEU A 383 -7.77 6.01 -10.59
C LEU A 383 -8.38 6.24 -9.21
N VAL A 384 -9.60 5.76 -8.95
CA VAL A 384 -10.32 5.97 -7.68
C VAL A 384 -9.45 5.52 -6.49
N LYS A 385 -8.85 4.33 -6.61
CA LYS A 385 -7.93 3.75 -5.62
C LYS A 385 -6.71 4.64 -5.38
N SER A 386 -6.09 5.17 -6.42
CA SER A 386 -4.90 6.04 -6.32
C SER A 386 -5.19 7.40 -5.66
N LYS A 387 -6.45 7.82 -5.63
CA LYS A 387 -6.89 9.13 -5.14
C LYS A 387 -7.60 9.06 -3.79
N LEU A 388 -7.93 7.88 -3.26
CA LEU A 388 -8.61 7.71 -1.96
C LEU A 388 -7.92 8.51 -0.84
N ARG A 389 -6.58 8.60 -0.86
CA ARG A 389 -5.80 9.41 0.09
C ARG A 389 -6.19 10.89 0.13
N LEU A 390 -6.66 11.47 -0.98
CA LEU A 390 -7.10 12.86 -1.04
C LEU A 390 -8.41 13.04 -0.28
N LEU A 391 -9.33 12.06 -0.37
CA LEU A 391 -10.55 12.04 0.44
C LEU A 391 -10.21 11.93 1.93
N VAL A 392 -9.27 11.06 2.30
CA VAL A 392 -8.79 10.93 3.69
C VAL A 392 -8.24 12.27 4.22
N GLN A 393 -7.42 12.96 3.42
CA GLN A 393 -6.88 14.28 3.77
C GLN A 393 -7.97 15.34 3.94
N LYS A 394 -9.05 15.29 3.17
CA LYS A 394 -10.19 16.20 3.36
C LYS A 394 -10.99 15.85 4.62
N LEU A 395 -11.23 14.55 4.86
CA LEU A 395 -11.98 14.08 6.02
C LEU A 395 -11.27 14.40 7.35
N GLU A 396 -9.95 14.27 7.42
CA GLU A 396 -9.21 14.55 8.66
C GLU A 396 -9.19 16.03 9.05
N ASN A 397 -9.56 16.93 8.14
CA ASN A 397 -9.71 18.36 8.42
C ASN A 397 -11.11 18.74 8.94
N ILE A 398 -12.04 17.78 9.01
CA ILE A 398 -13.37 18.01 9.59
C ILE A 398 -13.25 17.95 11.12
N PRO A 399 -13.64 19.00 11.87
CA PRO A 399 -13.46 19.06 13.32
C PRO A 399 -14.04 17.88 14.11
N GLU A 400 -15.15 17.31 13.65
CA GLU A 400 -15.84 16.18 14.28
C GLU A 400 -15.16 14.82 14.00
N ILE A 401 -14.23 14.75 13.04
CA ILE A 401 -13.50 13.54 12.67
C ILE A 401 -12.13 13.55 13.34
N ALA A 402 -11.97 12.73 14.37
CA ALA A 402 -10.68 12.55 15.04
C ALA A 402 -9.67 11.76 14.21
N LEU A 403 -10.16 10.83 13.36
CA LEU A 403 -9.32 9.96 12.55
C LEU A 403 -10.10 9.41 11.35
N ALA A 404 -9.49 9.49 10.16
CA ALA A 404 -9.95 8.79 8.96
C ALA A 404 -8.92 7.71 8.57
N HIS A 405 -9.26 6.43 8.75
CA HIS A 405 -8.36 5.29 8.51
C HIS A 405 -8.71 4.59 7.19
N PRO A 406 -7.95 4.80 6.09
CA PRO A 406 -8.14 4.03 4.87
C PRO A 406 -7.70 2.58 5.05
N TYR A 407 -8.55 1.62 4.68
CA TYR A 407 -8.14 0.22 4.56
C TYR A 407 -7.27 0.02 3.33
N VAL A 408 -6.32 -0.91 3.41
CA VAL A 408 -5.24 -1.05 2.42
C VAL A 408 -5.53 -2.04 1.29
N ASN A 409 -6.60 -2.83 1.40
CA ASN A 409 -6.97 -3.82 0.39
C ASN A 409 -8.34 -3.49 -0.22
N PRO A 410 -8.45 -3.35 -1.56
CA PRO A 410 -9.74 -3.28 -2.23
C PRO A 410 -10.43 -4.64 -2.24
N PHE A 411 -11.76 -4.63 -2.35
CA PHE A 411 -12.55 -5.82 -2.67
C PHE A 411 -13.12 -5.62 -4.08
N MET A 412 -12.99 -6.62 -4.94
CA MET A 412 -13.49 -6.56 -6.32
C MET A 412 -14.40 -7.74 -6.61
N ASN A 413 -15.50 -7.48 -7.32
CA ASN A 413 -16.45 -8.49 -7.77
C ASN A 413 -16.93 -8.14 -9.18
N SER A 414 -17.28 -9.16 -9.96
CA SER A 414 -17.89 -8.99 -11.28
C SER A 414 -19.17 -9.81 -11.34
N TYR A 415 -20.26 -9.21 -11.82
CA TYR A 415 -21.57 -9.86 -11.86
C TYR A 415 -22.19 -9.77 -13.24
N ILE A 416 -22.81 -10.87 -13.66
CA ILE A 416 -23.57 -11.01 -14.90
C ILE A 416 -25.06 -11.12 -14.58
N SER A 417 -25.91 -10.50 -15.39
CA SER A 417 -27.37 -10.67 -15.34
C SER A 417 -28.00 -10.46 -16.72
N GLU A 418 -29.16 -11.08 -16.95
CA GLU A 418 -30.01 -10.84 -18.12
C GLU A 418 -30.70 -9.47 -18.08
N SER A 419 -30.82 -8.86 -16.89
CA SER A 419 -31.50 -7.58 -16.69
C SER A 419 -30.52 -6.47 -16.31
N GLU A 420 -30.42 -5.46 -17.17
CA GLU A 420 -29.68 -4.23 -16.86
C GLU A 420 -30.20 -3.55 -15.57
N SER A 421 -31.50 -3.68 -15.30
CA SER A 421 -32.12 -3.12 -14.09
C SER A 421 -31.63 -3.79 -12.80
N GLU A 422 -31.33 -5.09 -12.85
CA GLU A 422 -30.76 -5.83 -11.71
C GLU A 422 -29.32 -5.39 -11.45
N LEU A 423 -28.53 -5.13 -12.48
CA LEU A 423 -27.17 -4.60 -12.33
C LEU A 423 -27.18 -3.16 -11.79
N PHE A 424 -28.14 -2.34 -12.21
CA PHE A 424 -28.34 -1.00 -11.63
C PHE A 424 -28.67 -1.09 -10.13
N LYS A 425 -29.59 -1.99 -9.77
CA LYS A 425 -29.93 -2.24 -8.36
C LYS A 425 -28.74 -2.80 -7.58
N MET A 426 -27.92 -3.66 -8.19
CA MET A 426 -26.72 -4.20 -7.56
C MET A 426 -25.71 -3.11 -7.24
N LYS A 427 -25.47 -2.19 -8.18
CA LYS A 427 -24.63 -1.00 -7.96
C LYS A 427 -25.09 -0.22 -6.72
N ASP A 428 -26.40 -0.01 -6.58
CA ASP A 428 -26.97 0.72 -5.45
C ASP A 428 -26.94 -0.06 -4.14
N LEU A 429 -26.93 -1.40 -4.17
CA LEU A 429 -26.89 -2.22 -2.96
C LEU A 429 -25.48 -2.67 -2.56
N TYR A 430 -24.50 -2.61 -3.46
CA TYR A 430 -23.15 -3.13 -3.26
C TYR A 430 -22.47 -2.52 -2.02
N GLY A 431 -21.71 -3.33 -1.29
CA GLY A 431 -21.14 -2.90 -0.01
C GLY A 431 -22.14 -2.89 1.16
N THR A 432 -23.32 -3.52 1.01
CA THR A 432 -24.25 -3.83 2.12
C THR A 432 -24.59 -5.31 2.16
N ILE A 433 -25.12 -5.77 3.30
CA ILE A 433 -25.67 -7.12 3.46
C ILE A 433 -26.81 -7.39 2.48
N ALA A 434 -27.65 -6.39 2.20
CA ALA A 434 -28.74 -6.53 1.26
C ALA A 434 -28.22 -6.74 -0.17
N GLY A 435 -27.11 -6.08 -0.54
CA GLY A 435 -26.44 -6.29 -1.82
C GLY A 435 -25.82 -7.68 -1.94
N GLU A 436 -25.19 -8.18 -0.89
CA GLU A 436 -24.63 -9.54 -0.88
C GLU A 436 -25.74 -10.60 -1.05
N LYS A 437 -26.85 -10.44 -0.34
CA LYS A 437 -28.01 -11.32 -0.49
C LYS A 437 -28.60 -11.23 -1.90
N PHE A 438 -28.76 -10.02 -2.43
CA PHE A 438 -29.28 -9.78 -3.77
C PHE A 438 -28.39 -10.42 -4.84
N ALA A 439 -27.07 -10.27 -4.73
CA ALA A 439 -26.12 -10.87 -5.66
C ALA A 439 -26.26 -12.40 -5.69
N LYS A 440 -26.32 -13.06 -4.52
CA LYS A 440 -26.47 -14.53 -4.44
C LYS A 440 -27.80 -15.04 -5.00
N GLU A 441 -28.86 -14.25 -4.91
CA GLU A 441 -30.21 -14.66 -5.34
C GLU A 441 -30.50 -14.35 -6.81
N HIS A 442 -29.90 -13.30 -7.36
CA HIS A 442 -30.28 -12.74 -8.67
C HIS A 442 -29.16 -12.65 -9.70
N LEU A 443 -27.89 -12.75 -9.29
CA LEU A 443 -26.76 -12.49 -10.19
C LEU A 443 -25.83 -13.70 -10.29
N GLU A 444 -25.18 -13.81 -11.43
CA GLU A 444 -24.09 -14.75 -11.66
C GLU A 444 -22.76 -14.05 -11.33
N GLU A 445 -22.06 -14.50 -10.31
CA GLU A 445 -20.73 -13.95 -9.96
C GLU A 445 -19.63 -14.59 -10.80
N VAL A 446 -18.84 -13.74 -11.47
CA VAL A 446 -17.63 -14.16 -12.17
C VAL A 446 -16.49 -14.23 -11.17
N LYS A 447 -15.89 -15.41 -11.01
CA LYS A 447 -14.66 -15.56 -10.22
C LYS A 447 -13.56 -14.73 -10.85
N ILE A 448 -12.89 -13.93 -10.03
CA ILE A 448 -11.76 -13.10 -10.44
C ILE A 448 -10.49 -13.74 -9.88
N ASP A 449 -9.79 -14.46 -10.74
CA ASP A 449 -8.49 -15.06 -10.43
C ASP A 449 -7.48 -14.78 -11.56
N ASP A 450 -6.24 -15.26 -11.37
CA ASP A 450 -5.17 -15.01 -12.33
C ASP A 450 -5.39 -15.70 -13.68
N GLU A 451 -6.25 -16.71 -13.75
CA GLU A 451 -6.60 -17.49 -14.95
C GLU A 451 -7.80 -16.91 -15.71
N THR A 452 -8.52 -15.95 -15.10
CA THR A 452 -9.74 -15.39 -15.66
C THR A 452 -9.45 -14.57 -16.93
N ASN A 453 -9.89 -15.06 -18.09
CA ASN A 453 -9.84 -14.33 -19.35
C ASN A 453 -11.09 -13.47 -19.53
N PHE A 454 -11.05 -12.23 -19.01
CA PHE A 454 -12.17 -11.30 -19.10
C PHE A 454 -12.61 -11.00 -20.54
N LYS A 455 -11.69 -10.96 -21.52
CA LYS A 455 -12.09 -10.76 -22.93
C LYS A 455 -13.04 -11.86 -23.41
N LYS A 456 -12.74 -13.11 -23.05
CA LYS A 456 -13.60 -14.25 -23.38
C LYS A 456 -14.94 -14.19 -22.63
N VAL A 457 -14.92 -13.85 -21.33
CA VAL A 457 -16.14 -13.69 -20.53
C VAL A 457 -17.04 -12.61 -21.13
N GLU A 458 -16.46 -11.45 -21.49
CA GLU A 458 -17.17 -10.33 -22.08
C GLU A 458 -17.75 -10.68 -23.46
N GLU A 459 -17.02 -11.44 -24.29
CA GLU A 459 -17.53 -11.98 -25.56
C GLU A 459 -18.72 -12.92 -25.35
N GLU A 460 -18.65 -13.84 -24.38
CA GLU A 460 -19.73 -14.76 -24.05
C GLU A 460 -20.98 -14.04 -23.50
N VAL A 461 -20.79 -13.05 -22.63
CA VAL A 461 -21.87 -12.18 -22.12
C VAL A 461 -22.54 -11.43 -23.27
N LYS A 462 -21.76 -10.84 -24.17
CA LYS A 462 -22.27 -10.11 -25.33
C LYS A 462 -23.04 -11.02 -26.29
N ASN A 463 -22.51 -12.21 -26.57
CA ASN A 463 -23.14 -13.19 -27.46
C ASN A 463 -24.44 -13.77 -26.90
N SER A 464 -24.56 -13.85 -25.57
CA SER A 464 -25.77 -14.29 -24.88
C SER A 464 -26.79 -13.18 -24.64
N GLY A 465 -26.52 -11.94 -25.06
CA GLY A 465 -27.39 -10.78 -24.83
C GLY A 465 -27.52 -10.39 -23.36
N LYS A 466 -26.61 -10.89 -22.49
CA LYS A 466 -26.55 -10.55 -21.07
C LYS A 466 -25.76 -9.26 -20.86
N HIS A 467 -25.75 -8.79 -19.62
CA HIS A 467 -25.00 -7.63 -19.19
C HIS A 467 -24.00 -8.00 -18.09
N ILE A 468 -22.90 -7.25 -18.00
CA ILE A 468 -21.87 -7.41 -16.95
C ILE A 468 -21.56 -6.08 -16.27
N ILE A 469 -21.32 -6.14 -14.95
CA ILE A 469 -20.82 -5.03 -14.14
C ILE A 469 -19.62 -5.48 -13.31
N HIS A 470 -18.60 -4.64 -13.26
CA HIS A 470 -17.41 -4.79 -12.45
C HIS A 470 -17.45 -3.76 -11.32
N LEU A 471 -17.20 -4.21 -10.08
CA LEU A 471 -17.36 -3.42 -8.87
C LEU A 471 -16.10 -3.52 -8.02
N MET A 472 -15.64 -2.38 -7.53
CA MET A 472 -14.62 -2.28 -6.50
C MET A 472 -15.17 -1.50 -5.32
N LYS A 473 -14.95 -1.99 -4.09
CA LYS A 473 -15.19 -1.21 -2.86
C LYS A 473 -13.92 -1.02 -2.04
N LEU A 474 -13.80 0.19 -1.50
CA LEU A 474 -12.77 0.64 -0.58
C LEU A 474 -13.43 1.10 0.72
N TYR A 475 -12.71 1.03 1.83
CA TYR A 475 -13.23 1.40 3.14
C TYR A 475 -12.36 2.46 3.83
N ILE A 476 -13.00 3.42 4.49
CA ILE A 476 -12.38 4.35 5.43
C ILE A 476 -13.08 4.22 6.78
N GLY A 477 -12.38 3.76 7.81
CA GLY A 477 -12.89 3.71 9.18
C GLY A 477 -12.84 5.10 9.82
N LEU A 478 -13.93 5.51 10.47
CA LEU A 478 -14.04 6.85 11.07
C LEU A 478 -14.08 6.77 12.59
N SER A 479 -13.16 7.48 13.24
CA SER A 479 -13.25 7.80 14.67
C SER A 479 -13.75 9.22 14.83
N LEU A 480 -14.78 9.43 15.65
CA LEU A 480 -15.45 10.71 15.80
C LEU A 480 -15.16 11.31 17.17
N ASP A 481 -14.90 12.61 17.24
CA ASP A 481 -14.77 13.38 18.48
C ASP A 481 -15.96 14.34 18.63
N ILE A 482 -17.09 13.78 19.08
CA ILE A 482 -18.34 14.52 19.24
C ILE A 482 -18.39 15.04 20.68
N LYS A 483 -17.67 16.14 20.96
CA LYS A 483 -17.71 16.86 22.25
C LYS A 483 -19.05 17.58 22.46
N GLY A 484 -20.14 16.83 22.60
CA GLY A 484 -21.48 17.38 22.87
C GLY A 484 -22.17 18.09 21.70
N ARG A 485 -21.59 18.05 20.48
CA ARG A 485 -22.23 18.56 19.24
C ARG A 485 -23.24 17.56 18.66
N GLU A 486 -24.07 18.01 17.72
CA GLU A 486 -25.06 17.18 17.05
C GLU A 486 -24.44 15.88 16.48
N LYS A 487 -25.24 14.80 16.48
CA LYS A 487 -24.79 13.45 16.09
C LYS A 487 -24.55 13.27 14.57
N LYS A 488 -24.83 14.29 13.75
CA LYS A 488 -24.68 14.23 12.30
C LYS A 488 -23.39 14.96 11.91
N ILE A 489 -22.46 14.22 11.33
CA ILE A 489 -21.27 14.78 10.69
C ILE A 489 -21.63 15.02 9.23
N ASP A 490 -21.44 16.25 8.77
CA ASP A 490 -21.56 16.56 7.36
C ASP A 490 -20.25 16.21 6.66
N ILE A 491 -20.29 15.12 5.88
CA ILE A 491 -19.20 14.69 5.00
C ILE A 491 -19.55 14.91 3.52
N GLN A 492 -20.65 15.61 3.21
CA GLN A 492 -21.13 15.75 1.85
C GLN A 492 -20.13 16.50 0.99
N VAL A 493 -19.62 17.65 1.45
CA VAL A 493 -18.65 18.47 0.71
C VAL A 493 -17.40 17.67 0.28
N PRO A 494 -16.63 17.03 1.19
CA PRO A 494 -15.44 16.29 0.79
C PRO A 494 -15.76 15.07 -0.10
N CYS A 495 -16.91 14.43 0.09
CA CYS A 495 -17.36 13.33 -0.77
C CYS A 495 -17.70 13.81 -2.19
N THR A 496 -18.43 14.92 -2.32
CA THR A 496 -18.80 15.52 -3.62
C THR A 496 -17.57 16.05 -4.35
N GLU A 497 -16.62 16.68 -3.65
CA GLU A 497 -15.37 17.13 -4.27
C GLU A 497 -14.52 15.95 -4.76
N PHE A 498 -14.45 14.87 -3.99
CA PHE A 498 -13.75 13.65 -4.42
C PHE A 498 -14.43 13.03 -5.65
N ASP A 499 -15.76 12.98 -5.67
CA ASP A 499 -16.53 12.48 -6.81
C ASP A 499 -16.27 13.29 -8.08
N LYS A 500 -16.41 14.62 -8.01
CA LYS A 500 -16.09 15.52 -9.12
C LYS A 500 -14.65 15.39 -9.61
N PHE A 501 -13.71 15.20 -8.68
CA PHE A 501 -12.31 14.99 -9.03
C PHE A 501 -12.08 13.68 -9.79
N CYS A 502 -12.75 12.59 -9.41
CA CYS A 502 -12.68 11.34 -10.14
C CYS A 502 -13.34 11.46 -11.53
N GLN A 503 -14.47 12.16 -11.63
CA GLN A 503 -15.17 12.42 -12.90
C GLN A 503 -14.38 13.31 -13.87
N SER A 504 -13.36 14.04 -13.41
CA SER A 504 -12.49 14.82 -14.30
C SER A 504 -11.43 13.99 -15.04
N TRP A 505 -11.49 12.66 -14.95
CA TRP A 505 -10.63 11.77 -15.71
C TRP A 505 -10.95 11.86 -17.21
N PRO A 506 -9.97 12.01 -18.11
CA PRO A 506 -10.25 12.23 -19.54
C PRO A 506 -11.11 11.15 -20.20
N ASP A 507 -10.99 9.90 -19.75
CA ASP A 507 -11.72 8.76 -20.31
C ASP A 507 -13.06 8.50 -19.59
N PHE A 508 -13.50 9.41 -18.72
CA PHE A 508 -14.74 9.25 -17.97
C PHE A 508 -15.98 9.37 -18.87
N ASP A 509 -16.72 8.27 -18.98
CA ASP A 509 -18.07 8.16 -19.54
C ASP A 509 -19.08 7.81 -18.44
N GLU A 510 -20.05 8.70 -18.19
CA GLU A 510 -21.11 8.53 -17.17
C GLU A 510 -22.02 7.32 -17.41
N LYS A 511 -22.09 6.80 -18.63
CA LYS A 511 -22.87 5.60 -18.96
C LYS A 511 -22.15 4.33 -18.55
N LYS A 512 -20.81 4.37 -18.53
CA LYS A 512 -19.95 3.21 -18.21
C LYS A 512 -19.48 3.22 -16.77
N PHE A 513 -19.03 4.37 -16.28
CA PHE A 513 -18.38 4.50 -14.98
C PHE A 513 -19.31 5.17 -13.98
N SER A 514 -19.23 4.72 -12.74
CA SER A 514 -19.83 5.45 -11.63
C SER A 514 -19.01 5.32 -10.36
N LEU A 515 -19.18 6.30 -9.49
CA LEU A 515 -18.63 6.33 -8.15
C LEU A 515 -19.78 6.60 -7.18
N SER A 516 -19.85 5.82 -6.10
CA SER A 516 -20.77 6.10 -5.00
C SER A 516 -20.05 6.01 -3.68
N ILE A 517 -20.43 6.87 -2.74
CA ILE A 517 -19.82 6.95 -1.43
C ILE A 517 -20.91 6.81 -0.38
N ARG A 518 -20.81 5.75 0.44
CA ARG A 518 -21.84 5.40 1.43
C ARG A 518 -21.30 5.44 2.84
N TYR A 519 -22.13 5.97 3.74
CA TYR A 519 -21.91 5.84 5.16
C TYR A 519 -22.51 4.53 5.70
N THR A 520 -21.66 3.67 6.26
CA THR A 520 -22.02 2.33 6.73
C THR A 520 -21.69 2.19 8.22
N LYS A 521 -22.65 1.72 9.02
CA LYS A 521 -22.41 1.37 10.42
C LYS A 521 -21.78 -0.01 10.51
N ILE A 522 -20.94 -0.25 11.52
CA ILE A 522 -20.19 -1.51 11.70
C ILE A 522 -21.05 -2.78 11.52
N TRP A 523 -22.26 -2.83 12.11
CA TRP A 523 -23.15 -4.00 12.03
C TRP A 523 -23.82 -4.20 10.66
N ASN A 524 -23.67 -3.24 9.74
CA ASN A 524 -24.22 -3.27 8.39
C ASN A 524 -23.16 -3.46 7.31
N LEU A 525 -21.90 -3.65 7.71
CA LEU A 525 -20.85 -4.10 6.80
C LEU A 525 -21.23 -5.47 6.22
N PRO A 526 -20.94 -5.73 4.93
CA PRO A 526 -21.17 -7.03 4.30
C PRO A 526 -20.27 -8.11 4.91
N ASP A 527 -20.60 -9.39 4.71
CA ASP A 527 -19.90 -10.48 5.38
C ASP A 527 -18.53 -10.78 4.74
N ASP A 528 -18.32 -10.38 3.49
CA ASP A 528 -17.07 -10.57 2.73
C ASP A 528 -15.86 -9.74 3.23
N VAL A 529 -16.05 -8.85 4.21
CA VAL A 529 -14.93 -8.15 4.87
C VAL A 529 -14.33 -8.92 6.05
N TYR A 530 -14.95 -10.03 6.43
CA TYR A 530 -14.53 -10.90 7.53
C TYR A 530 -13.96 -12.21 6.96
N ASP A 531 -12.87 -12.71 7.56
CA ASP A 531 -12.29 -13.99 7.12
C ASP A 531 -13.14 -15.18 7.60
N ASP A 532 -12.86 -16.36 7.07
CA ASP A 532 -13.48 -17.60 7.53
C ASP A 532 -13.34 -17.77 9.06
N GLY A 533 -14.48 -17.91 9.75
CA GLY A 533 -14.56 -18.06 11.20
C GLY A 533 -14.65 -16.74 11.99
N GLU A 534 -14.41 -15.59 11.36
CA GLU A 534 -14.71 -14.29 11.93
C GLU A 534 -16.23 -14.02 11.92
N LYS A 535 -16.76 -13.35 12.95
CA LYS A 535 -18.19 -13.07 13.08
C LYS A 535 -18.45 -11.57 13.05
N ARG A 536 -19.31 -11.14 12.15
CA ARG A 536 -19.78 -9.76 12.07
C ARG A 536 -20.34 -9.26 13.42
N PRO A 537 -19.99 -8.04 13.85
CA PRO A 537 -20.61 -7.41 15.01
C PRO A 537 -22.12 -7.22 14.81
N VAL A 538 -22.92 -7.68 15.77
CA VAL A 538 -24.38 -7.55 15.75
C VAL A 538 -24.86 -6.36 16.57
N ARG A 539 -25.95 -5.75 16.12
CA ARG A 539 -26.59 -4.65 16.84
C ARG A 539 -27.27 -5.17 18.11
N HIS A 540 -26.68 -4.93 19.28
CA HIS A 540 -27.38 -5.16 20.53
C HIS A 540 -28.54 -4.16 20.68
N LYS A 541 -29.79 -4.65 20.60
CA LYS A 541 -30.97 -3.86 20.99
C LYS A 541 -30.88 -3.66 22.50
N ARG A 542 -30.58 -2.44 22.97
CA ARG A 542 -30.82 -2.09 24.39
C ARG A 542 -32.33 -2.25 24.62
N LYS A 543 -32.71 -3.19 25.50
CA LYS A 543 -34.05 -3.17 26.10
C LYS A 543 -34.19 -1.81 26.77
N ARG A 544 -35.09 -0.98 26.26
CA ARG A 544 -35.59 0.17 27.02
C ARG A 544 -36.37 -0.46 28.17
N GLU A 545 -35.80 -0.52 29.37
CA GLU A 545 -36.62 -0.65 30.57
C GLU A 545 -37.51 0.60 30.60
N SER A 546 -38.80 0.40 30.36
CA SER A 546 -39.80 1.41 30.62
C SER A 546 -39.81 1.64 32.13
N LEU A 547 -39.18 2.72 32.58
CA LEU A 547 -39.53 3.33 33.86
C LEU A 547 -41.00 3.73 33.76
N LYS A 548 -41.90 2.83 34.16
CA LYS A 548 -43.27 3.20 34.52
C LYS A 548 -43.16 4.08 35.75
N SER A 549 -43.26 5.39 35.56
CA SER A 549 -43.53 6.32 36.65
C SER A 549 -44.93 6.01 37.19
N GLU A 550 -45.00 5.37 38.36
CA GLU A 550 -46.18 5.46 39.20
C GLU A 550 -46.25 6.89 39.74
N SER A 551 -47.11 7.71 39.13
CA SER A 551 -47.60 8.93 39.77
C SER A 551 -49.13 8.88 39.73
N ALA A 552 -49.70 8.41 40.83
CA ALA A 552 -51.12 8.41 41.09
C ALA A 552 -51.65 9.86 41.17
N ASN A 553 -52.33 10.33 40.13
CA ASN A 553 -53.14 11.54 40.20
C ASN A 553 -54.52 11.20 40.77
N LYS A 554 -54.65 11.25 42.11
CA LYS A 554 -55.95 11.39 42.78
C LYS A 554 -56.44 12.82 42.58
N ARG A 555 -57.49 12.97 41.77
CA ARG A 555 -58.29 14.20 41.65
C ARG A 555 -58.94 14.55 42.99
N GLN A 556 -58.65 15.73 43.54
CA GLN A 556 -59.50 16.37 44.54
C GLN A 556 -60.39 17.41 43.86
N ARG A 557 -61.71 17.23 44.05
CA ARG A 557 -62.79 18.17 43.68
C ARG A 557 -62.83 19.28 44.73
N THR A 558 -62.84 20.54 44.30
CA THR A 558 -63.13 21.69 45.18
C THR A 558 -64.61 22.06 45.04
N ILE A 559 -65.32 22.07 46.16
CA ILE A 559 -66.70 22.54 46.32
C ILE A 559 -66.64 24.03 46.69
N THR A 560 -67.51 24.82 46.08
CA THR A 560 -67.74 26.25 46.31
C THR A 560 -68.37 26.53 47.68
N THR A 561 -67.97 27.63 48.33
CA THR A 561 -68.84 28.50 49.15
C THR A 561 -68.13 29.84 49.45
N SER A 562 -68.94 30.86 49.68
CA SER A 562 -68.71 32.31 49.57
C SER A 562 -68.21 33.04 50.84
N VAL A 563 -67.27 33.99 50.67
CA VAL A 563 -67.24 35.45 51.07
C VAL A 563 -67.57 35.86 52.54
N PRO A 564 -67.07 36.98 53.16
CA PRO A 564 -65.98 37.96 52.85
C PRO A 564 -65.03 38.36 54.02
N ALA A 565 -64.03 39.19 53.66
CA ALA A 565 -63.47 40.36 54.36
C ALA A 565 -62.39 40.19 55.47
N GLY A 566 -61.26 40.88 55.28
CA GLY A 566 -60.29 41.16 56.34
C GLY A 566 -58.93 41.64 55.84
N ALA A 567 -58.77 42.98 55.82
CA ALA A 567 -57.56 43.81 55.96
C ALA A 567 -56.14 43.24 55.71
N ALA A 568 -55.47 43.86 54.72
CA ALA A 568 -54.27 44.71 54.81
C ALA A 568 -52.97 44.24 55.50
N THR A 569 -51.87 44.83 54.99
CA THR A 569 -50.48 44.91 55.51
C THR A 569 -49.66 43.62 55.44
N GLU A 570 -48.34 43.62 55.23
CA GLU A 570 -47.31 44.46 54.60
C GLU A 570 -46.02 43.63 54.73
N ALA A 571 -45.01 43.91 53.89
CA ALA A 571 -43.58 43.65 54.14
C ALA A 571 -43.12 42.18 54.23
N GLU A 572 -41.92 41.76 53.81
CA GLU A 572 -40.76 42.35 53.14
C GLU A 572 -39.83 41.17 52.79
N ALA A 573 -38.95 41.42 51.81
CA ALA A 573 -37.75 40.67 51.40
C ALA A 573 -37.90 39.36 50.62
#